data_AF-A0A3B9R318-F1
#
_entry.id   AF-A0A3B9R318-F1
#
_cell.length_a   1.000
_cell.length_b   1.000
_cell.length_c   1.000
_cell.angle_alpha   90.00
_cell.angle_beta   90.00
_cell.angle_gamma   90.00
#
_symmetry.space_group_name_H-M   'P 1'
#
loop_
_entity.id
_entity.type
_entity.pdbx_description
1 polymer ?
#
loop_
_entity_poly.entity_id
_entity_poly.type
_entity_poly.pdbx_seq_one_letter_code
_entity_poly.pdbx_strand_id
1 'polypeptide(L)'
;TPNLPSDLSGHVLFFEDTGESAPRLLRYWRQWLDSGLLKGVNAVVFGRFTEMESMAEADSWVVTELAARTPCPVFSSRDFGHVTPNVPLAIGAQAEIKHDRLLWNLDR
;
A
#
# COMPACT_ATOMS: atom_id res chain seq x y z
N THR A 1 10.70 5.19 13.93
CA THR A 1 12.09 5.71 13.86
C THR A 1 12.03 7.22 13.68
N PRO A 2 13.10 8.00 13.89
CA PRO A 2 13.06 9.46 13.77
C PRO A 2 12.61 9.97 12.38
N ASN A 3 12.83 9.18 11.33
CA ASN A 3 12.48 9.54 9.95
C ASN A 3 11.09 9.09 9.52
N LEU A 4 10.41 8.28 10.33
CA LEU A 4 9.04 7.87 10.07
C LEU A 4 8.11 8.96 10.63
N PRO A 5 7.14 9.49 9.84
CA PRO A 5 6.17 10.43 10.37
C PRO A 5 5.50 9.85 11.62
N SER A 6 5.46 10.66 12.68
CA SER A 6 4.91 10.23 13.97
C SER A 6 3.39 10.04 13.95
N ASP A 7 2.72 10.61 12.94
CA ASP A 7 1.29 10.49 12.70
C ASP A 7 1.05 10.32 11.19
N LEU A 8 0.22 9.34 10.84
CA LEU A 8 -0.23 9.07 9.47
C LEU A 8 -1.74 9.29 9.32
N SER A 9 -2.40 9.86 10.34
CA SER A 9 -3.81 10.20 10.27
C SER A 9 -4.09 11.14 9.08
N GLY A 10 -5.19 10.92 8.37
CA GLY A 10 -5.57 11.69 7.18
C GLY A 10 -4.80 11.37 5.89
N HIS A 11 -3.84 10.44 5.92
CA HIS A 11 -3.04 10.10 4.74
C HIS A 11 -3.61 8.91 3.95
N VAL A 12 -3.25 8.85 2.67
CA VAL A 12 -3.37 7.64 1.83
C VAL A 12 -1.99 7.00 1.76
N LEU A 13 -1.88 5.73 2.13
CA LEU A 13 -0.62 4.99 2.13
C LEU A 13 -0.53 4.05 0.93
N PHE A 14 0.65 3.92 0.35
CA PHE A 14 0.93 3.04 -0.79
C PHE A 14 1.93 1.97 -0.38
N PHE A 15 1.65 0.71 -0.72
CA PHE A 15 2.53 -0.43 -0.41
C PHE A 15 2.70 -1.32 -1.63
N GLU A 16 3.94 -1.72 -1.90
CA GLU A 16 4.34 -2.63 -2.97
C GLU A 16 5.66 -3.30 -2.57
N ASP A 17 5.99 -4.44 -3.18
CA ASP A 17 7.26 -5.12 -2.90
C ASP A 17 7.63 -6.10 -4.04
N THR A 18 8.87 -6.58 -4.05
CA THR A 18 9.37 -7.59 -5.00
C THR A 18 10.29 -8.61 -4.34
N GLY A 19 10.28 -9.85 -4.83
CA GLY A 19 11.14 -10.91 -4.30
C GLY A 19 10.73 -11.43 -2.92
N GLU A 20 9.53 -11.07 -2.45
CA GLU A 20 9.02 -11.43 -1.14
C GLU A 20 8.07 -12.63 -1.21
N SER A 21 8.10 -13.49 -0.18
CA SER A 21 7.08 -14.53 -0.01
C SER A 21 5.89 -14.05 0.82
N ALA A 22 4.72 -14.62 0.57
CA ALA A 22 3.49 -14.28 1.29
C ALA A 22 3.61 -14.26 2.83
N PRO A 23 4.26 -15.25 3.49
CA PRO A 23 4.47 -15.19 4.94
C PRO A 23 5.33 -14.00 5.40
N ARG A 24 6.27 -13.53 4.57
CA ARG A 24 7.12 -12.37 4.88
C ARG A 24 6.30 -11.08 4.81
N LEU A 25 5.51 -10.92 3.75
CA LEU A 25 4.58 -9.78 3.61
C LEU A 25 3.58 -9.70 4.77
N LEU A 26 2.96 -10.83 5.13
CA LEU A 26 2.02 -10.88 6.26
C LEU A 26 2.70 -10.55 7.60
N ARG A 27 3.97 -10.92 7.77
CA ARG A 27 4.76 -10.57 8.95
C ARG A 27 5.09 -9.07 8.97
N TYR A 28 5.46 -8.47 7.85
CA TYR A 28 5.67 -7.02 7.79
C TYR A 28 4.39 -6.25 8.05
N TRP A 29 3.28 -6.70 7.48
CA TRP A 29 1.98 -6.10 7.73
C TRP A 29 1.59 -6.17 9.20
N ARG A 30 1.90 -7.28 9.87
CA ARG A 30 1.69 -7.41 11.31
C ARG A 30 2.43 -6.35 12.11
N GLN A 31 3.66 -6.01 11.73
CA GLN A 31 4.42 -4.93 12.36
C GLN A 31 3.72 -3.57 12.19
N TRP A 32 3.17 -3.27 11.01
CA TRP A 32 2.39 -2.05 10.79
C TRP A 32 1.14 -2.01 11.67
N LEU A 33 0.42 -3.13 11.78
CA LEU A 33 -0.76 -3.25 12.65
C LEU A 33 -0.40 -3.03 14.12
N ASP A 34 0.61 -3.73 14.62
CA ASP A 34 1.02 -3.67 16.03
C ASP A 34 1.66 -2.32 16.40
N SER A 35 2.19 -1.57 15.42
CA SER A 35 2.73 -0.23 15.65
C SER A 35 1.66 0.84 15.94
N GLY A 36 0.39 0.57 15.61
CA GLY A 36 -0.70 1.54 15.72
C GLY A 36 -0.69 2.66 14.68
N LEU A 37 0.27 2.66 13.74
CA LEU A 37 0.43 3.72 12.72
C LEU A 37 -0.72 3.82 11.73
N LEU A 38 -1.51 2.76 11.56
CA LEU A 38 -2.67 2.77 10.67
C LEU A 38 -3.90 3.48 11.28
N LYS A 39 -3.82 3.92 12.54
CA LYS A 39 -4.92 4.64 13.20
C LYS A 39 -5.16 5.99 12.51
N GLY A 40 -6.36 6.16 11.97
CA GLY A 40 -6.78 7.40 11.31
C GLY A 40 -6.28 7.55 9.87
N VAL A 41 -5.59 6.56 9.31
CA VAL A 41 -5.24 6.53 7.88
C VAL A 41 -6.53 6.49 7.05
N ASN A 42 -6.61 7.34 6.01
CA ASN A 42 -7.81 7.46 5.18
C ASN A 42 -7.99 6.27 4.24
N ALA A 43 -6.90 5.76 3.68
CA ALA A 43 -6.92 4.56 2.84
C ALA A 43 -5.52 3.94 2.69
N VAL A 44 -5.50 2.65 2.33
CA VAL A 44 -4.32 1.94 1.86
C VAL A 44 -4.53 1.56 0.39
N VAL A 45 -3.49 1.74 -0.42
CA VAL A 45 -3.43 1.30 -1.82
C VAL A 45 -2.32 0.27 -1.96
N PHE A 46 -2.68 -0.97 -2.31
CA PHE A 46 -1.71 -2.00 -2.66
C PHE A 46 -1.35 -1.90 -4.14
N GLY A 47 -0.06 -1.83 -4.41
CA GLY A 47 0.51 -1.94 -5.74
C GLY A 47 0.69 -3.40 -6.14
N ARG A 48 1.65 -3.66 -7.02
CA ARG A 48 1.99 -5.02 -7.44
C ARG A 48 2.99 -5.64 -6.47
N PHE A 49 2.70 -6.83 -5.98
CA PHE A 49 3.68 -7.71 -5.35
C PHE A 49 4.23 -8.65 -6.42
N THR A 50 5.53 -8.53 -6.72
CA THR A 50 6.14 -9.21 -7.89
C THR A 50 7.26 -10.16 -7.49
N GLU A 51 7.66 -11.05 -8.40
CA GLU A 51 8.75 -12.02 -8.19
C GLU A 51 8.60 -12.84 -6.90
N MET A 52 7.36 -13.21 -6.54
CA MET A 52 7.12 -13.90 -5.27
C MET A 52 7.71 -15.33 -5.30
N GLU A 53 8.43 -15.69 -4.25
CA GLU A 53 9.27 -16.91 -4.17
C GLU A 53 8.51 -18.24 -4.37
N SER A 54 7.18 -18.26 -4.27
CA SER A 54 6.35 -19.44 -4.62
C SER A 54 5.05 -19.02 -5.31
N MET A 55 4.71 -19.69 -6.42
CA MET A 55 3.61 -19.27 -7.31
C MET A 55 2.50 -20.33 -7.45
N ALA A 56 1.27 -19.87 -7.22
CA ALA A 56 0.13 -20.16 -8.12
C ALA A 56 -0.95 -19.06 -8.05
N GLU A 57 -1.17 -18.43 -6.87
CA GLU A 57 -2.18 -17.37 -6.69
C GLU A 57 -1.73 -16.28 -5.71
N ALA A 58 -0.41 -16.16 -5.53
CA ALA A 58 0.12 -15.54 -4.33
C ALA A 58 -0.12 -14.01 -4.30
N ASP A 59 -0.12 -13.31 -5.44
CA ASP A 59 -0.37 -11.84 -5.50
C ASP A 59 -1.82 -11.50 -5.11
N SER A 60 -2.82 -12.09 -5.77
CA SER A 60 -4.23 -11.83 -5.43
C SER A 60 -4.60 -12.33 -4.04
N TRP A 61 -4.07 -13.48 -3.63
CA TRP A 61 -4.33 -14.03 -2.29
C TRP A 61 -3.69 -13.17 -1.21
N VAL A 62 -2.42 -12.77 -1.35
CA VAL A 62 -1.74 -11.97 -0.33
C VAL A 62 -2.39 -10.59 -0.20
N VAL A 63 -2.77 -9.96 -1.31
CA VAL A 63 -3.51 -8.69 -1.29
C VAL A 63 -4.84 -8.86 -0.54
N THR A 64 -5.56 -9.97 -0.76
CA THR A 64 -6.81 -10.26 -0.03
C THR A 64 -6.57 -10.41 1.47
N GLU A 65 -5.52 -11.13 1.89
CA GLU A 65 -5.17 -11.30 3.30
C GLU A 65 -4.71 -10.00 3.97
N LEU A 66 -3.92 -9.19 3.26
CA LEU A 66 -3.50 -7.87 3.75
C LEU A 66 -4.72 -6.97 3.90
N ALA A 67 -5.61 -6.94 2.89
CA ALA A 67 -6.82 -6.14 2.91
C ALA A 67 -7.75 -6.52 4.07
N ALA A 68 -7.97 -7.82 4.30
CA ALA A 68 -8.82 -8.34 5.38
C ALA A 68 -8.35 -7.91 6.79
N ARG A 69 -7.07 -7.58 6.94
CA ARG A 69 -6.46 -7.15 8.21
C ARG A 69 -6.29 -5.64 8.31
N THR A 70 -6.58 -4.89 7.25
CA THR A 70 -6.36 -3.44 7.19
C THR A 70 -7.55 -2.70 7.83
N PRO A 71 -7.33 -1.79 8.80
CA PRO A 71 -8.40 -1.16 9.56
C PRO A 71 -9.06 0.03 8.86
N CYS A 72 -8.76 0.27 7.59
CA CYS A 72 -9.24 1.40 6.79
C CYS A 72 -9.56 0.92 5.35
N PRO A 73 -10.24 1.75 4.52
CA PRO A 73 -10.51 1.42 3.13
C PRO A 73 -9.26 0.97 2.36
N VAL A 74 -9.40 -0.09 1.57
CA VAL A 74 -8.31 -0.67 0.78
C VAL A 74 -8.65 -0.60 -0.70
N PHE A 75 -7.67 -0.20 -1.49
CA PHE A 75 -7.68 -0.22 -2.95
C PHE A 75 -6.48 -1.02 -3.46
N SER A 76 -6.56 -1.45 -4.71
CA SER A 76 -5.43 -2.07 -5.41
C SER A 76 -5.25 -1.44 -6.78
N SER A 77 -4.01 -1.21 -7.18
CA SER A 77 -3.68 -0.70 -8.53
C SER A 77 -2.52 -1.48 -9.14
N ARG A 78 -2.60 -1.71 -10.45
CA ARG A 78 -1.51 -2.31 -11.24
C ARG A 78 -0.54 -1.26 -11.80
N ASP A 79 -0.75 0.01 -11.48
CA ASP A 79 -0.04 1.14 -12.08
C ASP A 79 1.34 1.39 -11.46
N PHE A 80 1.63 0.86 -10.26
CA PHE A 80 2.90 1.05 -9.59
C PHE A 80 3.49 -0.25 -9.01
N GLY A 81 4.79 -0.21 -8.75
CA GLY A 81 5.60 -1.31 -8.20
C GLY A 81 6.79 -1.66 -9.10
N HIS A 82 7.40 -2.82 -8.93
CA HIS A 82 8.70 -3.13 -9.56
C HIS A 82 8.72 -3.50 -11.07
N VAL A 83 7.59 -3.48 -11.78
CA VAL A 83 7.53 -3.84 -13.22
C VAL A 83 7.06 -2.68 -14.12
N THR A 84 7.22 -2.80 -15.44
CA THR A 84 6.80 -1.77 -16.40
C THR A 84 5.36 -2.01 -16.89
N PRO A 85 4.51 -0.97 -17.03
CA PRO A 85 4.74 0.43 -16.66
C PRO A 85 4.74 0.64 -15.14
N ASN A 86 5.47 1.66 -14.67
CA ASN A 86 5.46 2.13 -13.27
C ASN A 86 5.17 3.64 -13.26
N VAL A 87 3.96 4.01 -12.84
CA VAL A 87 3.44 5.37 -12.84
C VAL A 87 3.96 6.11 -11.60
N PRO A 88 4.48 7.34 -11.75
CA PRO A 88 4.99 8.10 -10.62
C PRO A 88 3.86 8.43 -9.62
N LEU A 89 4.16 8.32 -8.33
CA LEU A 89 3.29 8.75 -7.24
C LEU A 89 3.81 10.06 -6.64
N ALA A 90 2.94 11.07 -6.54
CA ALA A 90 3.27 12.37 -5.95
C ALA A 90 3.25 12.28 -4.40
N ILE A 91 4.31 11.74 -3.80
CA ILE A 91 4.41 11.59 -2.34
C ILE A 91 4.39 12.96 -1.65
N GLY A 92 3.50 13.11 -0.67
CA GLY A 92 3.32 14.36 0.09
C GLY A 92 2.32 15.35 -0.54
N ALA A 93 1.80 15.08 -1.74
CA ALA A 93 0.77 15.91 -2.35
C ALA A 93 -0.60 15.71 -1.68
N GLN A 94 -1.45 16.74 -1.74
CA GLN A 94 -2.86 16.62 -1.43
C GLN A 94 -3.54 15.74 -2.48
N ALA A 95 -4.20 14.67 -2.03
CA ALA A 95 -4.84 13.70 -2.90
C ALA A 95 -6.23 13.29 -2.38
N GLU A 96 -7.11 12.93 -3.32
CA GLU A 96 -8.45 12.40 -3.07
C GLU A 96 -8.62 11.09 -3.85
N ILE A 97 -9.27 10.10 -3.24
CA ILE A 97 -9.77 8.93 -3.97
C ILE A 97 -11.26 9.14 -4.24
N LYS A 98 -11.62 9.23 -5.52
CA LYS A 98 -12.99 9.48 -5.95
C LYS A 98 -13.37 8.61 -7.14
N HIS A 99 -14.46 7.83 -7.01
CA HIS A 99 -14.90 6.86 -8.02
C HIS A 99 -13.76 5.92 -8.47
N ASP A 100 -13.04 5.36 -7.49
CA ASP A 100 -11.88 4.47 -7.68
C ASP A 100 -10.72 5.10 -8.47
N ARG A 101 -10.63 6.44 -8.49
CA ARG A 101 -9.51 7.18 -9.07
C ARG A 101 -8.77 7.96 -8.01
N LEU A 102 -7.46 7.82 -7.99
CA LEU A 102 -6.57 8.70 -7.25
C LEU A 102 -6.38 10.00 -8.03
N LEU A 103 -6.71 11.11 -7.40
CA LEU A 103 -6.59 12.46 -7.94
C LEU A 103 -5.64 13.25 -7.05
N TRP A 104 -4.70 13.99 -7.63
CA TRP A 104 -3.89 14.97 -6.91
C TRP A 104 -3.81 16.26 -7.70
N ASN A 105 -3.57 17.36 -7.00
CA ASN A 105 -3.36 18.66 -7.61
C ASN A 105 -1.87 19.00 -7.62
N LEU A 106 -1.41 19.62 -8.70
CA LEU A 106 -0.10 20.26 -8.75
C LEU A 106 -0.27 21.70 -8.30
N ASP A 107 0.46 22.09 -7.26
CA ASP A 107 0.57 23.50 -6.90
C ASP A 107 1.37 24.25 -7.98
N ARG A 108 1.02 25.52 -8.22
CA ARG A 108 1.78 26.42 -9.11
C ARG A 108 2.85 27.18 -8.34
#